data_AF-A0AAD7PKA0-F1
#
_entry.id   AF-A0AAD7PKA0-F1
#
_cell.length_a   1.000
_cell.length_b   1.000
_cell.length_c   1.000
_cell.angle_alpha   90.00
_cell.angle_beta   90.00
_cell.angle_gamma   90.00
#
_symmetry.space_group_name_H-M   'P 1'
#
loop_
_entity.id
_entity.type
_entity.pdbx_description
1 polymer ?
#
loop_
_entity_poly.entity_id
_entity_poly.type
_entity_poly.pdbx_seq_one_letter_code
_entity_poly.pdbx_strand_id
1 'polypeptide(L)'
;MWLEDISYPSIIVKMKGLSDVMVTALAIEAVSCLKCLEGITPPIPHVGGLPLTTTIMRKEISLQMFNQKRFTAVSGIRSFLNNVCARIVTDILQRVLGRTSMSIPNVPLVIPGFPHPLFGDLTIVPDKPLGNGISEEKLWGWIPSNDVSVDDKTMFLTFSRGFPVSEAEVMNLFTVTFGHCVKSINMGTATTLSGEQPLYATIVLDSVTTVDRILSGKHISKFRINGRHIWARKYERRE
;
A
#
# COMPACT_ATOMS: atom_id res chain seq x y z
N MET A 1 0.09 4.72 -13.60
CA MET A 1 -0.94 4.80 -12.54
C MET A 1 -1.14 3.40 -11.95
N TRP A 2 -1.41 3.22 -10.65
CA TRP A 2 -1.43 1.87 -10.03
C TRP A 2 -2.21 0.81 -10.82
N LEU A 3 -3.38 1.15 -11.37
CA LEU A 3 -4.17 0.24 -12.21
C LEU A 3 -3.39 -0.25 -13.45
N GLU A 4 -2.65 0.63 -14.10
CA GLU A 4 -1.83 0.29 -15.27
C GLU A 4 -0.72 -0.69 -14.89
N ASP A 5 -0.11 -0.50 -13.72
CA ASP A 5 0.95 -1.36 -13.20
C ASP A 5 0.45 -2.78 -12.87
N ILE A 6 -0.84 -2.92 -12.53
CA ILE A 6 -1.49 -4.22 -12.33
C ILE A 6 -2.24 -4.73 -13.58
N SER A 7 -1.78 -4.31 -14.77
CA SER A 7 -2.25 -4.77 -16.09
C SER A 7 -3.64 -4.26 -16.49
N TYR A 8 -3.99 -3.03 -16.13
CA TYR A 8 -5.16 -2.30 -16.63
C TYR A 8 -4.70 -1.01 -17.35
N PRO A 9 -4.14 -1.12 -18.57
CA PRO A 9 -3.47 -0.01 -19.22
C PRO A 9 -4.44 1.04 -19.81
N SER A 10 -3.94 2.27 -19.93
CA SER A 10 -4.51 3.33 -20.76
C SER A 10 -5.91 3.79 -20.32
N ILE A 11 -6.19 3.77 -19.01
CA ILE A 11 -7.49 4.22 -18.48
C ILE A 11 -7.78 5.68 -18.84
N ILE A 12 -6.77 6.56 -18.77
CA ILE A 12 -6.92 7.98 -19.12
C ILE A 12 -7.28 8.16 -20.60
N VAL A 13 -6.63 7.41 -21.50
CA VAL A 13 -6.92 7.45 -22.94
C VAL A 13 -8.35 6.99 -23.21
N LYS A 14 -8.79 5.94 -22.52
CA LYS A 14 -10.16 5.41 -22.62
C LYS A 14 -11.20 6.38 -22.06
N MET A 15 -10.84 7.22 -21.09
CA MET A 15 -11.71 8.24 -20.52
C MET A 15 -11.85 9.50 -21.41
N LYS A 16 -10.88 9.80 -22.27
CA LYS A 16 -10.84 11.03 -23.07
C LYS A 16 -12.07 11.25 -23.96
N GLY A 17 -12.71 10.18 -24.43
CA GLY A 17 -13.88 10.25 -25.31
C GLY A 17 -15.24 10.14 -24.61
N LEU A 18 -15.25 10.11 -23.27
CA LEU A 18 -16.47 9.93 -22.49
C LEU A 18 -17.16 11.27 -22.23
N SER A 19 -18.49 11.22 -22.07
CA SER A 19 -19.25 12.40 -21.64
C SER A 19 -18.98 12.72 -20.16
N ASP A 20 -19.21 13.97 -19.76
CA ASP A 20 -19.05 14.41 -18.36
C ASP A 20 -19.86 13.55 -17.37
N VAL A 21 -21.04 13.08 -17.80
CA VAL A 21 -21.89 12.17 -17.01
C VAL A 21 -21.18 10.84 -16.75
N MET A 22 -20.54 10.26 -17.78
CA MET A 22 -19.79 9.01 -17.64
C MET A 22 -18.51 9.20 -16.82
N VAL A 23 -17.82 10.33 -16.99
CA VAL A 23 -16.65 10.68 -16.17
C VAL A 23 -17.04 10.83 -14.69
N THR A 24 -18.16 11.49 -14.41
CA THR A 24 -18.70 11.64 -13.05
C THR A 24 -19.05 10.27 -12.46
N ALA A 25 -19.69 9.40 -13.23
CA ALA A 25 -20.04 8.05 -12.78
C ALA A 25 -18.79 7.19 -12.49
N LEU A 26 -17.72 7.32 -13.29
CA LEU A 26 -16.43 6.68 -13.00
C LEU A 26 -15.78 7.21 -11.73
N ALA A 27 -15.88 8.52 -11.48
CA ALA A 27 -15.38 9.10 -10.24
C ALA A 27 -16.12 8.51 -9.01
N ILE A 28 -17.42 8.26 -9.12
CA ILE A 28 -18.21 7.59 -8.07
C ILE A 28 -17.73 6.15 -7.83
N GLU A 29 -17.46 5.40 -8.89
CA GLU A 29 -16.85 4.05 -8.77
C GLU A 29 -15.46 4.11 -8.14
N ALA A 30 -14.62 5.07 -8.54
CA ALA A 30 -13.30 5.28 -7.96
C ALA A 30 -13.36 5.61 -6.45
N VAL A 31 -14.35 6.40 -6.01
CA VAL A 31 -14.60 6.66 -4.59
C VAL A 31 -14.96 5.37 -3.86
N SER A 32 -15.73 4.48 -4.48
CA SER A 32 -16.06 3.16 -3.90
C SER A 32 -14.81 2.29 -3.74
N CYS A 33 -13.87 2.35 -4.69
CA CYS A 33 -12.56 1.70 -4.56
C CYS A 33 -11.76 2.24 -3.37
N LEU A 34 -11.68 3.57 -3.21
CA LEU A 34 -10.95 4.19 -2.09
C LEU A 34 -11.55 3.80 -0.74
N LYS A 35 -12.88 3.84 -0.61
CA LYS A 35 -13.59 3.37 0.61
C LYS A 35 -13.33 1.88 0.88
N CYS A 36 -13.25 1.06 -0.17
CA CYS A 36 -12.90 -0.35 -0.04
C CYS A 36 -11.49 -0.55 0.52
N LEU A 37 -10.54 0.34 0.18
CA LEU A 37 -9.18 0.33 0.71
C LEU A 37 -9.07 0.86 2.16
N GLU A 38 -10.15 1.42 2.73
CA GLU A 38 -10.19 1.86 4.12
C GLU A 38 -10.82 0.79 5.03
N GLY A 39 -11.90 0.14 4.58
CA GLY A 39 -12.67 -0.80 5.40
C GLY A 39 -11.93 -2.08 5.77
N ILE A 40 -12.07 -2.57 7.01
CA ILE A 40 -11.54 -3.87 7.46
C ILE A 40 -12.27 -5.03 6.76
N THR A 41 -13.56 -4.85 6.50
CA THR A 41 -14.45 -5.78 5.79
C THR A 41 -15.40 -4.97 4.90
N PRO A 42 -14.92 -4.47 3.75
CA PRO A 42 -15.74 -3.64 2.89
C PRO A 42 -16.91 -4.46 2.33
N PRO A 43 -18.14 -3.91 2.30
CA PRO A 43 -19.26 -4.58 1.65
C PRO A 43 -18.99 -4.63 0.14
N ILE A 44 -18.81 -5.84 -0.39
CA ILE A 44 -18.58 -6.06 -1.82
C ILE A 44 -19.90 -6.50 -2.46
N PRO A 45 -20.45 -5.73 -3.42
CA PRO A 45 -21.64 -6.15 -4.15
C PRO A 45 -21.40 -7.44 -4.95
N HIS A 46 -22.45 -8.26 -5.13
CA HIS A 46 -22.37 -9.52 -5.89
C HIS A 46 -21.82 -9.37 -7.31
N VAL A 47 -22.01 -8.20 -7.94
CA VAL A 47 -21.54 -7.88 -9.30
C VAL A 47 -20.17 -7.17 -9.28
N GLY A 48 -19.41 -7.28 -8.18
CA GLY A 48 -18.08 -6.69 -8.06
C GLY A 48 -18.05 -5.17 -7.82
N GLY A 49 -19.15 -4.45 -8.04
CA GLY A 49 -19.32 -3.05 -7.65
C GLY A 49 -18.65 -2.00 -8.56
N LEU A 50 -18.09 -2.40 -9.71
CA LEU A 50 -17.43 -1.51 -10.67
C LEU A 50 -17.86 -1.76 -12.13
N PRO A 51 -19.16 -1.69 -12.46
CA PRO A 51 -19.67 -2.03 -13.79
C PRO A 51 -19.14 -1.13 -14.92
N LEU A 52 -19.02 0.19 -14.71
CA LEU A 52 -18.53 1.12 -15.74
C LEU A 52 -17.04 0.96 -15.97
N THR A 53 -16.26 0.86 -14.89
CA THR A 53 -14.82 0.63 -14.99
C THR A 53 -14.54 -0.70 -15.69
N THR A 54 -15.29 -1.76 -15.38
CA THR A 54 -15.20 -3.05 -16.09
C THR A 54 -15.49 -2.90 -17.59
N THR A 55 -16.56 -2.17 -17.92
CA THR A 55 -16.98 -1.94 -19.31
C THR A 55 -15.91 -1.20 -20.11
N ILE A 56 -15.37 -0.11 -19.55
CA ILE A 56 -14.36 0.72 -20.22
C ILE A 56 -13.03 -0.01 -20.33
N MET A 57 -12.65 -0.74 -19.28
CA MET A 57 -11.40 -1.49 -19.29
C MET A 57 -11.47 -2.72 -20.18
N ARG A 58 -12.68 -3.20 -20.52
CA ARG A 58 -12.91 -4.48 -21.23
C ARG A 58 -12.22 -5.65 -20.53
N LYS A 59 -12.14 -5.56 -19.22
CA LYS A 59 -11.47 -6.51 -18.34
C LYS A 59 -12.15 -6.42 -16.98
N GLU A 60 -12.47 -7.57 -16.40
CA GLU A 60 -13.13 -7.66 -15.10
C GLU A 60 -12.30 -6.92 -14.04
N ILE A 61 -12.94 -5.97 -13.35
CA ILE A 61 -12.37 -5.28 -12.20
C ILE A 61 -13.45 -5.18 -11.13
N SER A 62 -13.09 -5.48 -9.89
CA SER A 62 -14.05 -5.54 -8.79
C SER A 62 -13.47 -4.95 -7.51
N LEU A 63 -14.33 -4.51 -6.60
CA LEU A 63 -13.96 -4.10 -5.25
C LEU A 63 -13.26 -5.25 -4.50
N GLN A 64 -13.58 -6.51 -4.80
CA GLN A 64 -12.86 -7.65 -4.25
C GLN A 64 -11.37 -7.63 -4.62
N MET A 65 -11.04 -7.27 -5.86
CA MET A 65 -9.65 -7.11 -6.28
C MET A 65 -8.94 -6.02 -5.46
N PHE A 66 -9.59 -4.88 -5.22
CA PHE A 66 -9.04 -3.81 -4.37
C PHE A 66 -8.83 -4.29 -2.94
N ASN A 67 -9.77 -5.05 -2.37
CA ASN A 67 -9.60 -5.63 -1.04
C ASN A 67 -8.43 -6.63 -0.99
N GLN A 68 -8.31 -7.51 -1.98
CA GLN A 68 -7.23 -8.50 -2.06
C GLN A 68 -5.85 -7.88 -2.29
N LYS A 69 -5.79 -6.77 -3.03
CA LYS A 69 -4.58 -6.01 -3.34
C LYS A 69 -4.44 -4.73 -2.50
N ARG A 70 -5.06 -4.70 -1.32
CA ARG A 70 -5.20 -3.48 -0.53
C ARG A 70 -3.87 -2.79 -0.28
N PHE A 71 -2.85 -3.54 0.12
CA PHE A 71 -1.58 -2.96 0.53
C PHE A 71 -0.78 -2.44 -0.67
N THR A 72 -0.76 -3.19 -1.78
CA THR A 72 -0.14 -2.70 -3.02
C THR A 72 -0.88 -1.52 -3.62
N ALA A 73 -2.21 -1.48 -3.52
CA ALA A 73 -3.03 -0.33 -3.95
C ALA A 73 -2.73 0.92 -3.14
N VAL A 74 -2.74 0.81 -1.82
CA VAL A 74 -2.42 1.93 -0.92
C VAL A 74 -1.01 2.45 -1.15
N SER A 75 -0.03 1.55 -1.23
CA SER A 75 1.37 1.92 -1.49
C SER A 75 1.55 2.55 -2.89
N GLY A 76 0.91 1.99 -3.92
CA GLY A 76 0.95 2.54 -5.27
C GLY A 76 0.31 3.92 -5.39
N ILE A 77 -0.83 4.15 -4.73
CA ILE A 77 -1.47 5.48 -4.69
C ILE A 77 -0.60 6.47 -3.91
N ARG A 78 -0.12 6.10 -2.72
CA ARG A 78 0.79 6.94 -1.90
C ARG A 78 1.98 7.42 -2.70
N SER A 79 2.61 6.50 -3.41
CA SER A 79 3.84 6.83 -4.10
C SER A 79 3.57 7.58 -5.42
N PHE A 80 2.39 7.45 -6.05
CA PHE A 80 1.95 8.33 -7.14
C PHE A 80 1.75 9.77 -6.62
N LEU A 81 1.13 9.90 -5.45
CA LEU A 81 0.95 11.21 -4.80
C LEU A 81 2.30 11.89 -4.54
N ASN A 82 3.28 11.17 -3.98
CA ASN A 82 4.59 11.72 -3.63
C ASN A 82 5.51 11.97 -4.84
N ASN A 83 5.48 11.10 -5.85
CA ASN A 83 6.43 11.17 -6.97
C ASN A 83 5.89 11.91 -8.20
N VAL A 84 4.57 12.02 -8.35
CA VAL A 84 3.93 12.68 -9.49
C VAL A 84 3.15 13.90 -9.02
N CYS A 85 2.13 13.72 -8.18
CA CYS A 85 1.27 14.84 -7.79
C CYS A 85 2.04 15.94 -7.05
N ALA A 86 2.82 15.59 -6.02
CA ALA A 86 3.58 16.55 -5.23
C ALA A 86 4.48 17.44 -6.10
N ARG A 87 5.03 16.89 -7.20
CA ARG A 87 5.93 17.59 -8.13
C ARG A 87 5.17 18.47 -9.12
N ILE A 88 4.05 17.98 -9.65
CA ILE A 88 3.24 18.72 -10.64
C ILE A 88 2.53 19.90 -9.99
N VAL A 89 2.06 19.75 -8.75
CA VAL A 89 1.30 20.80 -8.04
C VAL A 89 2.12 21.50 -6.95
N THR A 90 3.45 21.40 -6.99
CA THR A 90 4.33 22.03 -5.99
C THR A 90 4.05 23.53 -5.84
N ASP A 91 3.91 24.24 -6.96
CA ASP A 91 3.66 25.68 -7.02
C ASP A 91 2.29 26.05 -6.42
N ILE A 92 1.25 25.26 -6.73
CA ILE A 92 -0.09 25.43 -6.17
C ILE A 92 -0.07 25.18 -4.66
N LEU A 93 0.55 24.08 -4.22
CA LEU A 93 0.64 23.72 -2.80
C LEU A 93 1.42 24.77 -2.01
N GLN A 94 2.52 25.30 -2.55
CA GLN A 94 3.28 26.39 -1.92
C GLN A 94 2.44 27.66 -1.76
N ARG A 95 1.63 28.02 -2.76
CA ARG A 95 0.72 29.18 -2.70
C ARG A 95 -0.39 28.98 -1.67
N VAL A 96 -1.07 27.83 -1.70
CA VAL A 96 -2.20 27.52 -0.79
C VAL A 96 -1.74 27.43 0.66
N LEU A 97 -0.53 26.91 0.91
CA LEU A 97 0.03 26.78 2.25
C LEU A 97 0.67 28.08 2.77
N GLY A 98 0.50 29.21 2.06
CA GLY A 98 0.86 30.55 2.55
C GLY A 98 2.35 30.84 2.62
N ARG A 99 3.20 30.10 1.89
CA ARG A 99 4.65 30.40 1.84
C ARG A 99 4.94 31.44 0.75
N THR A 100 4.93 32.71 1.15
CA THR A 100 5.48 33.83 0.38
C THR A 100 7.01 33.74 0.34
N SER A 101 7.58 33.48 -0.84
CA SER A 101 8.97 33.72 -1.27
C SER A 101 10.16 33.31 -0.39
N MET A 102 9.96 32.61 0.73
CA MET A 102 11.01 32.13 1.63
C MET A 102 10.93 30.61 1.75
N SER A 103 10.92 29.87 0.63
CA SER A 103 11.27 28.45 0.67
C SER A 103 12.76 28.37 1.00
N ILE A 104 13.12 27.74 2.13
CA ILE A 104 14.49 27.34 2.35
C ILE A 104 14.79 26.27 1.29
N PRO A 105 15.74 26.49 0.38
CA PRO A 105 16.05 25.51 -0.66
C PRO A 105 16.41 24.18 0.00
N ASN A 106 15.93 23.07 -0.57
CA ASN A 106 16.19 21.70 -0.09
C ASN A 106 15.59 21.30 1.26
N VAL A 107 14.65 22.05 1.85
CA VAL A 107 13.91 21.58 3.03
C VAL A 107 12.59 20.91 2.61
N PRO A 108 12.41 19.59 2.84
CA PRO A 108 11.15 18.93 2.56
C PRO A 108 10.00 19.52 3.39
N LEU A 109 8.89 19.83 2.72
CA LEU A 109 7.62 20.17 3.33
C LEU A 109 6.80 18.89 3.44
N VAL A 110 6.53 18.47 4.67
CA VAL A 110 5.70 17.29 4.97
C VAL A 110 4.31 17.78 5.35
N ILE A 111 3.29 17.32 4.62
CA ILE A 111 1.87 17.58 4.92
C ILE A 111 1.27 16.28 5.46
N PRO A 112 1.04 16.18 6.77
CA PRO A 112 0.65 14.94 7.39
C PRO A 112 -0.75 14.50 6.94
N GLY A 113 -0.89 13.21 6.61
CA GLY A 113 -2.17 12.59 6.25
C GLY A 113 -2.86 13.17 5.00
N PHE A 114 -2.16 13.90 4.14
CA PHE A 114 -2.73 14.44 2.89
C PHE A 114 -2.61 13.45 1.72
N PRO A 115 -3.65 13.30 0.88
CA PRO A 115 -4.99 13.88 1.00
C PRO A 115 -5.89 13.09 1.97
N HIS A 116 -5.43 11.92 2.42
CA HIS A 116 -6.13 11.07 3.37
C HIS A 116 -5.12 10.25 4.21
N PRO A 117 -5.35 10.04 5.53
CA PRO A 117 -4.41 9.32 6.41
C PRO A 117 -4.00 7.92 5.93
N LEU A 118 -4.86 7.25 5.16
CA LEU A 118 -4.56 5.96 4.54
C LEU A 118 -3.27 5.97 3.71
N PHE A 119 -2.99 7.09 3.04
CA PHE A 119 -1.83 7.25 2.17
C PHE A 119 -0.61 7.82 2.91
N GLY A 120 -0.73 8.14 4.20
CA GLY A 120 0.34 8.76 4.97
C GLY A 120 0.60 10.20 4.54
N ASP A 121 1.84 10.64 4.73
CA ASP A 121 2.20 12.04 4.53
C ASP A 121 2.56 12.33 3.08
N LEU A 122 2.24 13.56 2.64
CA LEU A 122 2.73 14.09 1.37
C LEU A 122 4.02 14.87 1.61
N THR A 123 5.11 14.45 0.98
CA THR A 123 6.40 15.15 1.03
C THR A 123 6.63 15.92 -0.26
N ILE A 124 6.77 17.23 -0.13
CA ILE A 124 7.09 18.15 -1.22
C ILE A 124 8.52 18.63 -1.00
N VAL A 125 9.38 18.52 -2.01
CA VAL A 125 10.74 19.07 -1.93
C VAL A 125 10.83 20.29 -2.82
N PRO A 126 10.83 21.52 -2.26
CA PRO A 126 11.05 22.74 -3.02
C PRO A 126 12.42 22.70 -3.71
N ASP A 127 12.49 23.18 -4.94
CA ASP A 127 13.74 23.49 -5.65
C ASP A 127 14.64 22.31 -6.06
N LYS A 128 14.10 21.08 -6.19
CA LYS A 128 14.78 20.12 -7.09
C LYS A 128 14.48 20.61 -8.50
N PRO A 129 15.42 21.26 -9.23
CA PRO A 129 15.13 21.71 -10.57
C PRO A 129 14.58 20.51 -11.36
N LEU A 130 13.50 20.73 -12.10
CA LEU A 130 13.26 19.93 -13.29
C LEU A 130 14.50 20.13 -14.16
N GLY A 131 15.54 19.33 -13.93
CA GLY A 131 16.78 19.40 -14.70
C GLY A 131 16.38 19.35 -16.17
N ASN A 132 16.88 20.31 -16.95
CA ASN A 132 16.54 20.55 -18.35
C ASN A 132 16.04 19.29 -19.06
N GLY A 133 14.73 19.24 -19.29
CA GLY A 133 14.06 18.11 -19.93
C GLY A 133 13.23 17.29 -18.94
N ILE A 134 11.92 17.52 -18.97
CA ILE A 134 10.96 16.46 -18.71
C ILE A 134 11.20 15.41 -19.81
N SER A 135 12.06 14.43 -19.60
CA SER A 135 11.97 13.22 -20.39
C SER A 135 10.75 12.46 -19.86
N GLU A 136 9.81 12.13 -20.77
CA GLU A 136 8.65 11.28 -20.46
C GLU A 136 9.08 10.02 -19.69
N GLU A 137 10.27 9.49 -20.00
CA GLU A 137 10.89 8.36 -19.31
C GLU A 137 11.14 8.58 -17.80
N LYS A 138 11.38 9.80 -17.31
CA LYS A 138 11.64 10.09 -15.89
C LYS A 138 10.39 10.46 -15.08
N LEU A 139 9.36 11.02 -15.72
CA LEU A 139 8.07 11.26 -15.07
C LEU A 139 7.19 10.00 -15.06
N TRP A 140 7.25 9.19 -16.13
CA TRP A 140 6.44 7.99 -16.29
C TRP A 140 7.20 6.70 -15.99
N GLY A 141 8.54 6.72 -15.87
CA GLY A 141 9.36 5.57 -15.45
C GLY A 141 9.43 5.37 -13.93
N TRP A 142 8.55 6.02 -13.17
CA TRP A 142 8.41 5.76 -11.75
C TRP A 142 7.74 4.40 -11.55
N ILE A 143 8.48 3.45 -10.96
CA ILE A 143 7.99 2.11 -10.64
C ILE A 143 7.44 2.14 -9.20
N PRO A 144 6.14 1.86 -8.97
CA PRO A 144 5.53 1.94 -7.64
C PRO A 144 6.21 1.07 -6.57
N SER A 145 6.92 0.02 -6.98
CA SER A 145 7.60 -0.91 -6.08
C SER A 145 8.90 -0.37 -5.47
N ASN A 146 9.48 0.72 -6.00
CA ASN A 146 10.79 1.21 -5.54
C ASN A 146 10.73 2.07 -4.28
N ASP A 147 9.56 2.64 -3.96
CA ASP A 147 9.37 3.62 -2.88
C ASP A 147 8.53 3.04 -1.73
N VAL A 148 8.78 1.76 -1.46
CA VAL A 148 8.07 0.98 -0.45
C VAL A 148 8.95 0.85 0.78
N SER A 149 8.48 1.34 1.92
CA SER A 149 9.17 1.24 3.19
C SER A 149 9.32 -0.22 3.67
N VAL A 150 10.27 -0.47 4.58
CA VAL A 150 10.36 -1.78 5.25
C VAL A 150 9.06 -2.08 5.99
N ASP A 151 8.48 -1.07 6.63
CA ASP A 151 7.21 -1.20 7.36
C ASP A 151 6.09 -1.68 6.44
N ASP A 152 5.96 -1.18 5.21
CA ASP A 152 4.96 -1.62 4.23
C ASP A 152 5.09 -3.11 3.87
N LYS A 153 6.29 -3.68 3.95
CA LYS A 153 6.58 -5.11 3.70
C LYS A 153 6.55 -5.95 4.98
N THR A 154 6.37 -5.31 6.13
CA THR A 154 6.43 -5.97 7.44
C THR A 154 5.05 -6.43 7.89
N MET A 155 5.01 -7.64 8.44
CA MET A 155 3.85 -8.22 9.12
C MET A 155 4.16 -8.48 10.59
N PHE A 156 3.12 -8.46 11.41
CA PHE A 156 3.17 -8.76 12.84
C PHE A 156 2.50 -10.11 13.09
N LEU A 157 3.20 -10.96 13.83
CA LEU A 157 2.76 -12.31 14.19
C LEU A 157 2.52 -12.39 15.69
N THR A 158 1.48 -13.08 16.11
CA THR A 158 1.25 -13.45 17.52
C THR A 158 1.11 -14.95 17.66
N PHE A 159 1.57 -15.45 18.80
CA PHE A 159 1.62 -16.88 19.11
C PHE A 159 0.72 -17.22 20.28
N SER A 160 0.25 -18.46 20.32
CA SER A 160 -0.53 -18.97 21.45
C SER A 160 0.34 -19.06 22.71
N ARG A 161 -0.20 -18.68 23.88
CA ARG A 161 0.49 -18.83 25.16
C ARG A 161 0.73 -20.31 25.49
N GLY A 162 1.85 -20.61 26.17
CA GLY A 162 2.23 -21.97 26.57
C GLY A 162 2.82 -22.83 25.45
N PHE A 163 2.91 -22.28 24.24
CA PHE A 163 3.47 -22.96 23.09
C PHE A 163 4.61 -22.15 22.48
N PRO A 164 5.88 -22.52 22.74
CA PRO A 164 7.00 -21.77 22.20
C PRO A 164 7.05 -21.95 20.69
N VAL A 165 7.29 -20.86 19.97
CA VAL A 165 7.49 -20.86 18.51
C VAL A 165 8.86 -20.26 18.25
N SER A 166 9.69 -20.99 17.52
CA SER A 166 11.04 -20.56 17.13
C SER A 166 11.05 -19.78 15.82
N GLU A 167 12.13 -19.02 15.59
CA GLU A 167 12.34 -18.30 14.34
C GLU A 167 12.35 -19.24 13.13
N ALA A 168 13.02 -20.40 13.24
CA ALA A 168 13.11 -21.40 12.17
C ALA A 168 11.73 -21.97 11.81
N GLU A 169 10.86 -22.15 12.81
CA GLU A 169 9.48 -22.59 12.59
C GLU A 169 8.66 -21.56 11.81
N VAL A 170 8.80 -20.27 12.16
CA VAL A 170 8.17 -19.17 11.42
C VAL A 170 8.72 -19.11 9.99
N MET A 171 10.04 -19.14 9.82
CA MET A 171 10.70 -19.13 8.51
C MET A 171 10.17 -20.27 7.62
N ASN A 172 10.13 -21.49 8.16
CA ASN A 172 9.68 -22.67 7.43
C ASN A 172 8.20 -22.56 7.04
N LEU A 173 7.32 -22.13 7.96
CA LEU A 173 5.89 -21.97 7.69
C LEU A 173 5.63 -21.08 6.48
N PHE A 174 6.22 -19.87 6.46
CA PHE A 174 6.00 -18.91 5.39
C PHE A 174 6.70 -19.33 4.10
N THR A 175 7.89 -19.93 4.19
CA THR A 175 8.63 -20.39 3.01
C THR A 175 7.94 -21.55 2.30
N VAL A 176 7.43 -22.54 3.04
CA VAL A 176 6.70 -23.68 2.47
C VAL A 176 5.37 -23.25 1.86
N THR A 177 4.68 -22.28 2.49
CA THR A 177 3.34 -21.87 2.05
C THR A 177 3.37 -20.85 0.92
N PHE A 178 4.36 -19.94 0.91
CA PHE A 178 4.39 -18.78 0.01
C PHE A 178 5.66 -18.67 -0.85
N GLY A 179 6.59 -19.64 -0.73
CA GLY A 179 7.90 -19.60 -1.38
C GLY A 179 8.92 -18.75 -0.61
N HIS A 180 10.13 -18.58 -1.15
CA HIS A 180 11.22 -17.81 -0.53
C HIS A 180 10.95 -16.29 -0.48
N CYS A 181 9.97 -15.88 0.31
CA CYS A 181 9.52 -14.49 0.42
C CYS A 181 9.98 -13.79 1.70
N VAL A 182 10.53 -14.52 2.67
CA VAL A 182 10.94 -13.97 3.96
C VAL A 182 12.34 -13.36 3.85
N LYS A 183 12.51 -12.10 4.24
CA LYS A 183 13.80 -11.39 4.26
C LYS A 183 14.44 -11.37 5.63
N SER A 184 13.65 -11.16 6.68
CA SER A 184 14.12 -11.23 8.06
C SER A 184 12.97 -11.50 9.01
N ILE A 185 13.28 -12.08 10.16
CA ILE A 185 12.36 -12.30 11.27
C ILE A 185 13.00 -11.68 12.51
N ASN A 186 12.22 -10.94 13.29
CA ASN A 186 12.62 -10.46 14.60
C ASN A 186 11.65 -11.02 15.64
N MET A 187 12.15 -11.89 16.51
CA MET A 187 11.36 -12.46 17.60
C MET A 187 11.22 -11.42 18.71
N GLY A 188 10.00 -11.20 19.19
CA GLY A 188 9.74 -10.28 20.29
C GLY A 188 10.55 -10.69 21.52
N THR A 189 11.32 -9.76 22.08
CA THR A 189 12.14 -10.05 23.27
C THR A 189 11.23 -10.48 24.41
N ALA A 190 11.34 -11.75 24.80
CA ALA A 190 10.97 -12.14 26.14
C ALA A 190 11.84 -11.36 27.11
N THR A 191 11.25 -10.77 28.14
CA THR A 191 11.99 -10.04 29.17
C THR A 191 13.08 -10.98 29.69
N THR A 192 14.34 -10.63 29.41
CA THR A 192 15.54 -11.49 29.53
C THR A 192 15.84 -11.96 30.95
N LEU A 193 15.02 -11.56 31.93
CA LEU A 193 15.14 -11.89 33.34
C LEU A 193 14.39 -13.17 33.74
N SER A 194 13.46 -13.70 32.93
CA SER A 194 12.57 -14.78 33.37
C SER A 194 12.46 -16.01 32.44
N GLY A 195 13.27 -16.10 31.37
CA GLY A 195 13.22 -17.26 30.46
C GLY A 195 11.86 -17.45 29.78
N GLU A 196 11.06 -16.39 29.68
CA GLU A 196 9.74 -16.45 29.03
C GLU A 196 9.88 -16.73 27.53
N GLN A 197 8.87 -17.38 26.94
CA GLN A 197 8.82 -17.60 25.50
C GLN A 197 8.42 -16.31 24.75
N PRO A 198 8.92 -16.08 23.52
CA PRO A 198 8.42 -14.99 22.69
C PRO A 198 6.93 -15.24 22.38
N LEU A 199 6.10 -14.20 22.54
CA LEU A 199 4.65 -14.26 22.24
C LEU A 199 4.29 -13.60 20.91
N TYR A 200 5.26 -12.96 20.26
CA TYR A 200 5.09 -12.29 18.99
C TYR A 200 6.39 -12.26 18.19
N ALA A 201 6.28 -11.94 16.92
CA ALA A 201 7.41 -11.66 16.04
C ALA A 201 7.02 -10.64 14.98
N THR A 202 7.99 -9.95 14.41
CA THR A 202 7.82 -9.23 13.14
C THR A 202 8.53 -9.99 12.03
N ILE A 203 7.95 -9.98 10.84
CA ILE A 203 8.51 -10.61 9.66
C ILE A 203 8.54 -9.59 8.52
N VAL A 204 9.71 -9.39 7.94
CA VAL A 204 9.89 -8.54 6.75
C VAL A 204 9.86 -9.43 5.52
N LEU A 205 9.00 -9.10 4.57
CA LEU A 205 8.84 -9.84 3.33
C LEU A 205 9.59 -9.16 2.17
N ASP A 206 9.72 -9.89 1.07
CA ASP A 206 10.36 -9.42 -0.16
C ASP A 206 9.60 -8.28 -0.86
N SER A 207 8.28 -8.24 -0.73
CA SER A 207 7.40 -7.31 -1.44
C SER A 207 6.05 -7.12 -0.72
N VAL A 208 5.39 -5.99 -0.99
CA VAL A 208 4.01 -5.73 -0.53
C VAL A 208 3.03 -6.70 -1.17
N THR A 209 3.30 -7.15 -2.40
CA THR A 209 2.50 -8.17 -3.08
C THR A 209 2.45 -9.48 -2.30
N THR A 210 3.55 -9.85 -1.63
CA THR A 210 3.54 -11.01 -0.73
C THR A 210 2.67 -10.76 0.51
N VAL A 211 2.66 -9.54 1.07
CA VAL A 211 1.74 -9.17 2.16
C VAL A 211 0.28 -9.35 1.72
N ASP A 212 -0.09 -8.80 0.54
CA ASP A 212 -1.43 -8.97 -0.06
C ASP A 212 -1.78 -10.44 -0.25
N ARG A 213 -0.83 -11.27 -0.71
CA ARG A 213 -1.04 -12.72 -0.90
C ARG A 213 -1.27 -13.47 0.41
N ILE A 214 -0.53 -13.13 1.47
CA ILE A 214 -0.63 -13.80 2.78
C ILE A 214 -1.93 -13.41 3.49
N LEU A 215 -2.31 -12.14 3.41
CA LEU A 215 -3.51 -11.61 4.07
C LEU A 215 -4.78 -11.82 3.23
N SER A 216 -4.66 -11.86 1.90
CA SER A 216 -5.74 -12.12 0.95
C SER A 216 -6.99 -11.26 1.21
N GLY A 217 -6.79 -9.97 1.50
CA GLY A 217 -7.85 -9.02 1.85
C GLY A 217 -8.47 -9.20 3.23
N LYS A 218 -7.85 -10.00 4.11
CA LYS A 218 -8.22 -10.11 5.52
C LYS A 218 -7.31 -9.22 6.36
N HIS A 219 -7.86 -8.69 7.44
CA HIS A 219 -7.07 -7.96 8.43
C HIS A 219 -6.18 -8.89 9.25
N ILE A 220 -6.64 -10.11 9.53
CA ILE A 220 -5.91 -11.15 10.25
C ILE A 220 -6.03 -12.47 9.49
N SER A 221 -4.88 -13.10 9.20
CA SER A 221 -4.79 -14.47 8.71
C SER A 221 -4.37 -15.41 9.84
N LYS A 222 -5.04 -16.56 9.94
CA LYS A 222 -4.75 -17.60 10.93
C LYS A 222 -4.01 -18.75 10.28
N PHE A 223 -2.85 -19.10 10.84
CA PHE A 223 -2.00 -20.20 10.42
C PHE A 223 -1.89 -21.25 11.52
N ARG A 224 -1.38 -22.44 11.15
CA ARG A 224 -1.13 -23.52 12.09
C ARG A 224 0.26 -24.11 11.91
N ILE A 225 1.03 -24.24 12.99
CA ILE A 225 2.33 -24.91 13.01
C ILE A 225 2.40 -25.95 14.12
N ASN A 226 2.63 -27.22 13.76
CA ASN A 226 2.64 -28.35 14.71
C ASN A 226 1.43 -28.34 15.67
N GLY A 227 0.24 -28.08 15.14
CA GLY A 227 -1.00 -27.99 15.93
C GLY A 227 -1.27 -26.64 16.62
N ARG A 228 -0.30 -25.73 16.67
CA ARG A 228 -0.40 -24.42 17.35
C ARG A 228 -0.90 -23.32 16.42
N HIS A 229 -1.62 -22.34 16.94
CA HIS A 229 -2.12 -21.21 16.14
C HIS A 229 -1.15 -20.03 16.13
N ILE A 230 -0.94 -19.50 14.92
CA ILE A 230 -0.24 -18.24 14.67
C ILE A 230 -1.23 -17.30 14.00
N TRP A 231 -1.37 -16.09 14.52
CA TRP A 231 -2.13 -15.04 13.85
C TRP A 231 -1.17 -14.05 13.22
N ALA A 232 -1.43 -13.70 11.97
CA ALA A 232 -0.63 -12.76 11.21
C ALA A 232 -1.50 -11.58 10.79
N ARG A 233 -0.97 -10.37 10.92
CA ARG A 233 -1.62 -9.14 10.48
C ARG A 233 -0.58 -8.19 9.89
N LYS A 234 -1.04 -7.12 9.23
CA LYS A 234 -0.15 -6.06 8.77
C LYS A 234 0.54 -5.41 9.98
N TYR A 235 1.85 -5.15 9.88
CA TYR A 235 2.54 -4.37 10.90
C TYR A 235 2.07 -2.92 10.85
N GLU A 236 1.74 -2.39 12.02
CA GLU A 236 1.39 -1.00 12.27
C GLU A 236 2.41 -0.49 13.28
N ARG A 237 3.12 0.58 12.90
CA ARG A 237 4.05 1.23 13.81
C ARG A 237 3.26 1.86 14.95
N ARG A 238 3.66 1.58 16.19
CA ARG A 238 3.14 2.31 17.35
C ARG A 238 3.95 3.60 17.46
N GLU A 239 3.26 4.72 17.42
CA GLU A 239 3.81 6.04 17.78
C GLU A 239 4.02 6.14 19.30
#